data_AF-A0A842J0C3-F1
#
_entry.id   AF-A0A842J0C3-F1
#
_cell.length_a   1.000
_cell.length_b   1.000
_cell.length_c   1.000
_cell.angle_alpha   90.00
_cell.angle_beta   90.00
_cell.angle_gamma   90.00
#
_symmetry.space_group_name_H-M   'P 1'
#
loop_
_entity.id
_entity.type
_entity.pdbx_description
1 polymer ?
#
loop_
_entity_poly.entity_id
_entity_poly.type
_entity_poly.pdbx_seq_one_letter_code
_entity_poly.pdbx_strand_id
1 'polypeptide(L)'
;MIKSISLIIIPFILNIFILGKAMHISGNNFFPNPIELIESLAFFFAFGFGVPETLAIILGVIVLLIPSYIVLFIYLKFKKNNK
;
A
#
# COMPACT_ATOMS: atom_id res chain seq x y z
N MET A 1 -18.44 -8.95 -9.33
CA MET A 1 -17.05 -9.41 -9.18
C MET A 1 -16.06 -8.37 -9.71
N ILE A 2 -16.15 -7.99 -10.98
CA ILE A 2 -15.24 -7.03 -11.64
C ILE A 2 -15.14 -5.68 -10.89
N LYS A 3 -16.28 -5.09 -10.49
CA LYS A 3 -16.31 -3.83 -9.71
C LYS A 3 -15.57 -3.92 -8.36
N SER A 4 -15.58 -5.09 -7.72
CA SER A 4 -14.92 -5.29 -6.43
C SER A 4 -13.40 -5.44 -6.59
N ILE A 5 -12.97 -6.06 -7.69
CA ILE A 5 -11.55 -6.22 -8.03
C ILE A 5 -10.93 -4.87 -8.38
N SER A 6 -11.60 -4.05 -9.19
CA SER A 6 -11.12 -2.70 -9.54
C SER A 6 -10.99 -1.78 -8.31
N LEU A 7 -11.87 -1.93 -7.32
CA LEU A 7 -11.81 -1.19 -6.06
C LEU A 7 -10.63 -1.56 -5.16
N ILE A 8 -9.93 -2.67 -5.44
CA ILE A 8 -8.72 -3.08 -4.73
C ILE A 8 -7.48 -2.66 -5.53
N ILE A 9 -7.50 -2.95 -6.84
CA ILE A 9 -6.35 -2.72 -7.74
C ILE A 9 -6.07 -1.23 -7.93
N ILE A 10 -7.09 -0.40 -8.13
CA ILE A 10 -6.88 1.03 -8.40
C ILE A 10 -6.25 1.73 -7.19
N PRO A 11 -6.78 1.59 -5.95
CA PRO A 11 -6.13 2.20 -4.79
C PRO A 11 -4.75 1.62 -4.51
N PHE A 12 -4.52 0.34 -4.82
CA PHE A 12 -3.22 -0.30 -4.64
C PHE A 12 -2.15 0.33 -5.55
N ILE A 13 -2.46 0.46 -6.84
CA ILE A 13 -1.61 1.12 -7.83
C ILE A 13 -1.36 2.58 -7.47
N LEU A 14 -2.41 3.29 -7.04
CA LEU A 14 -2.30 4.69 -6.63
C LEU A 14 -1.39 4.83 -5.40
N ASN A 15 -1.51 3.92 -4.43
CA ASN A 15 -0.70 3.90 -3.22
C ASN A 15 0.78 3.64 -3.55
N ILE A 16 1.07 2.68 -4.43
CA ILE A 16 2.42 2.43 -4.94
C ILE A 16 3.01 3.70 -5.56
N PHE A 17 2.25 4.39 -6.40
CA PHE A 17 2.73 5.60 -7.08
C PHE A 17 3.00 6.75 -6.10
N ILE A 18 2.09 6.98 -5.14
CA ILE A 18 2.23 8.03 -4.13
C ILE A 18 3.44 7.75 -3.22
N LEU A 19 3.56 6.53 -2.71
CA LEU A 19 4.66 6.15 -1.82
C LEU A 19 6.00 6.15 -2.57
N GLY A 20 6.03 5.65 -3.81
CA GLY A 20 7.24 5.64 -4.63
C GLY A 20 7.79 7.05 -4.88
N LYS A 21 6.88 8.00 -5.13
CA LYS A 21 7.23 9.41 -5.26
C LYS A 21 7.68 10.03 -3.93
N ALA A 22 6.99 9.72 -2.83
CA ALA A 22 7.30 10.26 -1.50
C ALA A 22 8.67 9.79 -0.99
N MET A 23 9.05 8.55 -1.30
CA MET A 23 10.32 7.96 -0.88
C MET A 23 11.45 8.15 -1.89
N HIS A 24 11.20 8.87 -2.99
CA HIS A 24 12.17 9.09 -4.08
C HIS A 24 12.77 7.80 -4.67
N ILE A 25 12.05 6.67 -4.57
CA ILE A 25 12.49 5.35 -5.04
C ILE A 25 12.39 5.25 -6.56
N SER A 26 11.45 5.99 -7.15
CA SER A 26 11.40 6.15 -8.60
C SER A 26 12.51 7.09 -9.06
N GLY A 27 13.64 6.53 -9.49
CA GLY A 27 14.40 7.12 -10.61
C GLY A 27 13.52 7.23 -11.87
N ASN A 28 14.09 7.37 -13.07
CA ASN A 28 13.36 7.53 -14.36
C ASN A 28 12.28 6.48 -14.71
N ASN A 29 11.95 5.54 -13.83
CA ASN A 29 10.92 4.53 -14.01
C ASN A 29 9.52 5.08 -13.68
N PHE A 30 8.61 4.92 -14.65
CA PHE A 30 7.21 5.33 -14.56
C PHE A 30 6.40 4.58 -13.48
N PHE A 31 6.85 3.39 -13.05
CA PHE A 31 6.18 2.59 -12.04
C PHE A 31 7.19 2.03 -11.02
N PRO A 32 7.10 2.40 -9.73
CA PRO A 32 7.98 1.87 -8.69
C PRO A 32 7.68 0.39 -8.43
N ASN A 33 8.72 -0.42 -8.18
CA ASN A 33 8.54 -1.81 -7.82
C ASN A 33 7.97 -1.91 -6.38
N PRO A 34 6.84 -2.60 -6.16
CA PRO A 34 6.28 -2.76 -4.82
C PRO A 34 7.22 -3.44 -3.82
N ILE A 35 8.15 -4.30 -4.27
CA ILE A 35 9.13 -4.95 -3.39
C ILE A 35 10.11 -3.90 -2.84
N GLU A 36 10.65 -3.06 -3.71
CA GLU A 36 11.58 -1.99 -3.37
C GLU A 36 10.94 -0.95 -2.43
N LEU A 37 9.62 -0.72 -2.59
CA LEU A 37 8.82 0.07 -1.67
C LEU A 37 8.70 -0.56 -0.28
N ILE A 38 8.45 -1.86 -0.21
CA ILE A 38 8.37 -2.59 1.07
C ILE A 38 9.73 -2.56 1.77
N GLU A 39 10.83 -2.79 1.04
CA GLU A 39 12.18 -2.73 1.58
C GLU A 39 12.52 -1.33 2.10
N SER A 40 12.16 -0.28 1.37
CA SER A 40 12.38 1.10 1.79
C SER A 40 11.56 1.47 3.02
N LEU A 41 10.31 1.02 3.09
CA LEU A 41 9.44 1.19 4.27
C LEU A 41 9.98 0.39 5.47
N ALA A 42 10.43 -0.85 5.24
CA ALA A 42 11.02 -1.69 6.27
C ALA A 42 12.31 -1.06 6.81
N PHE A 43 13.16 -0.54 5.94
CA PHE A 43 14.34 0.23 6.33
C PHE A 43 13.94 1.45 7.18
N PHE A 44 12.95 2.22 6.74
CA PHE A 44 12.44 3.36 7.50
C PHE A 44 11.90 2.97 8.87
N PHE A 45 11.17 1.87 9.00
CA PHE A 45 10.66 1.40 10.30
C PHE A 45 11.77 0.83 11.19
N ALA A 46 12.71 0.07 10.63
CA ALA A 46 13.80 -0.52 11.38
C ALA A 46 14.78 0.53 11.90
N PHE A 47 15.23 1.43 11.03
CA PHE A 47 16.22 2.45 11.39
C PHE A 47 15.61 3.71 11.98
N GLY A 48 14.43 4.12 11.53
CA GLY A 48 13.75 5.33 12.02
C GLY A 48 13.04 5.12 13.35
N PHE A 49 12.51 3.92 13.62
CA PHE A 49 11.71 3.63 14.82
C PHE A 49 12.28 2.49 15.68
N GLY A 50 13.39 1.88 15.30
CA GLY A 50 14.01 0.79 16.06
C GLY A 50 13.20 -0.51 16.04
N VAL A 51 12.33 -0.70 15.04
CA VAL A 51 11.50 -1.90 14.94
C VAL A 51 12.37 -3.08 14.48
N PRO A 52 12.21 -4.29 15.06
CA PRO A 52 12.88 -5.49 14.54
C PRO A 52 12.59 -5.69 13.06
N GLU A 53 13.63 -6.03 12.28
CA GLU A 53 13.58 -6.09 10.82
C GLU A 53 12.40 -6.93 10.27
N THR A 54 12.14 -8.09 10.86
CA THR A 54 11.00 -8.94 10.46
C THR A 54 9.65 -8.24 10.66
N LEU A 55 9.49 -7.50 11.76
CA LEU A 55 8.27 -6.71 12.01
C LEU A 55 8.19 -5.50 11.06
N ALA A 56 9.32 -4.89 10.75
CA ALA A 56 9.41 -3.77 9.82
C ALA A 56 8.95 -4.15 8.40
N ILE A 57 9.32 -5.34 7.90
CA ILE A 57 8.83 -5.88 6.62
C ILE A 57 7.32 -6.08 6.65
N ILE A 58 6.80 -6.68 7.73
CA ILE A 58 5.35 -6.89 7.91
C ILE A 58 4.61 -5.55 7.90
N LEU A 59 5.14 -4.54 8.58
CA LEU A 59 4.58 -3.18 8.58
C LEU A 59 4.62 -2.55 7.18
N GLY A 60 5.71 -2.72 6.42
CA GLY A 60 5.80 -2.25 5.04
C GLY A 60 4.71 -2.84 4.14
N VAL A 61 4.49 -4.16 4.23
CA VAL A 61 3.40 -4.85 3.52
C VAL A 61 2.03 -4.31 3.93
N ILE A 62 1.80 -4.13 5.24
CA ILE A 62 0.55 -3.61 5.78
C ILE A 62 0.27 -2.21 5.27
N VAL A 63 1.24 -1.29 5.32
CA VAL A 63 1.11 0.09 4.82
C VAL A 63 0.75 0.09 3.33
N LEU A 64 1.31 -0.83 2.54
CA LEU A 64 1.01 -0.94 1.12
C LEU A 64 -0.44 -1.40 0.86
N LEU A 65 -0.97 -2.32 1.67
CA LEU A 65 -2.28 -2.96 1.48
C LEU A 65 -3.46 -2.25 2.16
N ILE A 66 -3.23 -1.53 3.26
CA ILE A 66 -4.28 -0.87 4.06
C ILE A 66 -5.21 0.01 3.21
N PRO A 67 -4.72 0.90 2.33
CA PRO A 67 -5.60 1.80 1.59
C PRO A 67 -6.60 1.06 0.70
N SER A 68 -6.16 -0.01 0.04
CA SER A 68 -7.05 -0.87 -0.75
C SER A 68 -8.10 -1.58 0.09
N TYR A 69 -7.73 -2.03 1.29
CA TYR A 69 -8.66 -2.66 2.21
C TYR A 69 -9.71 -1.68 2.74
N ILE A 70 -9.31 -0.45 3.07
CA ILE A 70 -10.21 0.61 3.53
C ILE A 70 -11.27 0.93 2.46
N VAL A 71 -10.85 1.09 1.21
CA VAL A 71 -11.79 1.38 0.09
C VAL A 71 -12.79 0.23 -0.10
N LEU A 72 -12.32 -1.02 -0.05
CA LEU A 72 -13.19 -2.18 -0.14
C LEU A 72 -14.19 -2.23 1.02
N PHE A 73 -13.74 -1.99 2.26
CA PHE A 73 -14.58 -2.00 3.44
C PHE A 73 -15.68 -0.94 3.36
N ILE A 74 -15.33 0.29 2.97
CA ILE A 74 -16.28 1.39 2.78
C ILE A 74 -17.32 1.01 1.73
N TYR A 75 -16.89 0.48 0.57
CA TYR A 75 -17.79 0.05 -0.49
C TYR A 75 -18.79 -1.02 -0.03
N LEU A 76 -18.31 -2.04 0.69
CA LEU A 76 -19.16 -3.12 1.21
C LEU A 76 -20.17 -2.59 2.23
N LYS A 77 -19.77 -1.65 3.09
CA LYS A 77 -20.66 -1.00 4.06
C LYS A 77 -21.78 -0.21 3.37
N PHE A 78 -21.44 0.60 2.38
CA PHE A 78 -22.45 1.35 1.60
C PHE A 78 -23.39 0.43 0.82
N LYS A 79 -22.87 -0.64 0.22
CA LYS A 79 -23.68 -1.63 -0.49
C LYS A 79 -24.65 -2.37 0.43
N LYS A 80 -24.25 -2.62 1.68
CA LYS A 80 -25.13 -3.23 2.71
C LYS A 80 -26.24 -2.27 3.15
N ASN A 81 -25.95 -0.98 3.31
CA ASN A 81 -26.92 0.01 3.77
C ASN A 81 -27.94 0.43 2.68
N ASN A 82 -27.61 0.25 1.40
CA ASN A 82 -28.48 0.57 0.26
C ASN A 82 -29.25 -0.64 -0.28
N LYS A 83 -29.30 -1.74 0.47
CA LYS A 83 -30.06 -2.96 0.19
C LYS A 83 -31.10 -3.17 1.28
#